data_AF-A0A024U7K0-F1
#
_entry.id   AF-A0A024U7K0-F1
#
_cell.length_a   1.000
_cell.length_b   1.000
_cell.length_c   1.000
_cell.angle_alpha   90.00
_cell.angle_beta   90.00
_cell.angle_gamma   90.00
#
_symmetry.space_group_name_H-M   'P 1'
#
loop_
_entity.id
_entity.type
_entity.pdbx_description
1 polymer ?
#
loop_
_entity_poly.entity_id
_entity_poly.type
_entity_poly.pdbx_seq_one_letter_code
_entity_poly.pdbx_strand_id
1 'polypeptide(L)'
;MMLAATMSRRLSTKSPLVEISRVPRTASWSLEDLHRHPNQHDVLTRESFLNLAELSHLYIPDDKLPKLMSEVEAIIQCTRVIQEATVHANVHDVYSKNSFGQVPAAPLREDVVTEGNCPDQVLANASTKHGYFFQVPKVLEE
;
A
#
# COMPACT_ATOMS: atom_id res chain seq x y z
N MET A 1 15.91 31.17 64.00
CA MET A 1 16.93 30.34 63.31
C MET A 1 16.36 28.93 63.21
N MET A 2 16.46 28.33 62.01
CA MET A 2 15.92 27.01 61.58
C MET A 2 14.43 26.97 61.24
N LEU A 3 13.98 26.40 60.11
CA LEU A 3 14.59 26.03 58.83
C LEU A 3 13.41 25.86 57.86
N ALA A 4 13.43 26.48 56.68
CA ALA A 4 12.38 26.36 55.68
C ALA A 4 12.44 24.96 55.02
N ALA A 5 11.34 24.19 55.08
CA ALA A 5 11.22 22.93 54.38
C ALA A 5 10.43 23.11 53.08
N THR A 6 11.18 23.25 51.99
CA THR A 6 10.72 23.28 50.61
C THR A 6 10.03 21.96 50.24
N MET A 7 8.70 21.94 50.14
CA MET A 7 7.97 20.82 49.57
C MET A 7 7.94 20.99 48.05
N SER A 8 8.85 20.28 47.38
CA SER A 8 8.92 20.15 45.92
C SER A 8 7.55 19.76 45.34
N ARG A 9 7.10 20.56 44.37
CA ARG A 9 5.93 20.28 43.53
C ARG A 9 6.21 18.98 42.76
N ARG A 10 5.73 17.83 43.27
CA ARG A 10 5.82 16.55 42.54
C ARG A 10 5.01 16.69 41.26
N LEU A 11 5.69 16.53 40.13
CA LEU A 11 5.09 16.35 38.82
C LEU A 11 4.03 15.24 38.92
N SER A 12 2.77 15.60 38.69
CA SER A 12 1.64 14.69 38.57
C SER A 12 1.84 13.84 37.32
N THR A 13 2.62 12.77 37.50
CA THR A 13 2.64 11.62 36.63
C THR A 13 1.65 10.62 37.22
N LYS A 14 0.80 10.01 36.39
CA LYS A 14 -0.23 9.00 36.66
C LYS A 14 -1.66 9.53 36.57
N SER A 15 -2.16 9.64 35.34
CA SER A 15 -3.56 9.26 35.11
C SER A 15 -3.73 7.82 35.62
N PRO A 16 -4.66 7.53 36.54
CA PRO A 16 -4.89 6.15 36.97
C PRO A 16 -5.38 5.35 35.76
N LEU A 17 -4.91 4.11 35.59
CA LEU A 17 -5.50 3.19 34.62
C LEU A 17 -7.00 3.10 34.94
N VAL A 18 -7.83 3.63 34.04
CA VAL A 18 -9.28 3.51 34.15
C VAL A 18 -9.63 2.08 33.76
N GLU A 19 -10.30 1.39 34.67
CA GLU A 19 -10.84 0.07 34.45
C GLU A 19 -11.76 0.08 33.22
N ILE A 20 -11.51 -0.80 32.24
CA ILE A 20 -12.22 -0.85 30.94
C ILE A 20 -13.75 -0.90 31.13
N SER A 21 -14.21 -1.43 32.26
CA SER A 21 -15.62 -1.49 32.68
C SER A 21 -16.31 -0.14 32.87
N ARG A 22 -15.54 0.95 33.03
CA ARG A 22 -16.05 2.31 33.26
C ARG A 22 -16.11 3.16 31.99
N VAL A 23 -15.68 2.63 30.84
CA VAL A 23 -15.81 3.31 29.55
C VAL A 23 -17.31 3.39 29.21
N PRO A 24 -17.86 4.59 28.97
CA PRO A 24 -19.28 4.72 28.64
C PRO A 24 -19.56 3.97 27.33
N ARG A 25 -20.46 2.98 27.39
CA ARG A 25 -20.98 2.30 26.19
C ARG A 25 -21.97 3.23 25.51
N THR A 26 -21.45 4.28 24.88
CA THR A 26 -22.23 5.09 23.95
C THR A 26 -22.60 4.22 22.75
N ALA A 27 -23.76 4.45 22.14
CA ALA A 27 -24.10 3.79 20.89
C ALA A 27 -23.09 4.24 19.82
N SER A 28 -22.09 3.40 19.57
CA SER A 28 -21.10 3.56 18.51
C SER A 28 -21.40 2.53 17.44
N TRP A 29 -21.28 2.93 16.17
CA TRP A 29 -21.26 1.95 15.09
C TRP A 29 -20.08 0.99 15.28
N SER A 30 -20.32 -0.31 15.07
CA SER A 30 -19.22 -1.28 14.97
C SER A 30 -18.48 -1.09 13.65
N LEU A 31 -17.24 -1.57 13.55
CA LEU A 31 -16.47 -1.52 12.30
C LEU A 31 -17.19 -2.32 11.21
N GLU A 32 -17.82 -3.43 11.61
CA GLU A 32 -18.62 -4.30 10.77
C GLU A 32 -19.87 -3.60 10.24
N ASP A 33 -20.51 -2.75 11.05
CA ASP A 33 -21.67 -1.96 10.62
C ASP A 33 -21.26 -0.80 9.70
N LEU A 34 -20.08 -0.22 9.90
CA LEU A 34 -19.54 0.82 9.02
C LEU A 34 -19.15 0.29 7.63
N HIS A 35 -18.64 -0.95 7.56
CA HIS A 35 -18.30 -1.63 6.31
C HIS A 35 -19.52 -2.20 5.57
N ARG A 36 -20.71 -2.19 6.17
CA ARG A 36 -21.92 -2.71 5.53
C ARG A 36 -22.46 -1.69 4.52
N HIS A 37 -22.04 -1.83 3.26
CA HIS A 37 -22.58 -1.01 2.18
C HIS A 37 -23.95 -1.55 1.74
N PRO A 38 -25.02 -0.73 1.74
CA PRO A 38 -26.36 -1.18 1.36
C PRO A 38 -26.51 -1.47 -0.15
N ASN A 39 -25.56 -1.03 -0.99
CA ASN A 39 -25.60 -1.16 -2.44
C ASN A 39 -24.34 -1.87 -2.96
N GLN A 40 -24.20 -3.15 -2.63
CA GLN A 40 -23.14 -3.99 -3.17
C GLN A 40 -23.52 -4.41 -4.60
N HIS A 41 -22.98 -3.70 -5.59
CA HIS A 41 -23.11 -4.08 -7.00
C HIS A 41 -21.91 -4.95 -7.37
N ASP A 42 -22.16 -6.09 -8.02
CA ASP A 42 -21.08 -6.90 -8.62
C ASP A 42 -20.38 -6.05 -9.69
N VAL A 43 -19.10 -5.79 -9.46
CA VAL A 43 -18.28 -4.89 -10.29
C VAL A 43 -17.49 -5.69 -11.33
N LEU A 44 -17.18 -6.95 -11.04
CA LEU A 44 -16.21 -7.72 -11.80
C LEU A 44 -16.89 -8.80 -12.63
N THR A 45 -16.94 -8.57 -13.94
CA THR A 45 -17.28 -9.63 -14.88
C THR A 45 -16.09 -10.56 -15.09
N ARG A 46 -16.37 -11.81 -15.50
CA ARG A 46 -15.34 -12.79 -15.86
C ARG A 46 -14.38 -12.24 -16.93
N GLU A 47 -14.91 -11.53 -17.92
CA GLU A 47 -14.13 -10.93 -19.00
C GLU A 47 -13.18 -9.85 -18.48
N SER A 48 -13.65 -8.94 -17.64
CA SER A 48 -12.80 -7.90 -17.04
C SER A 48 -11.69 -8.50 -16.16
N PHE A 49 -11.99 -9.59 -15.44
CA PHE A 49 -10.99 -10.29 -14.63
C PHE A 49 -9.91 -10.98 -15.49
N LEU A 50 -10.30 -11.60 -16.61
CA LEU A 50 -9.35 -12.21 -17.55
C LEU A 50 -8.46 -11.16 -18.22
N ASN A 51 -9.02 -10.01 -18.61
CA ASN A 51 -8.24 -8.89 -19.13
C ASN A 51 -7.22 -8.38 -18.10
N LEU A 52 -7.61 -8.30 -16.83
CA LEU A 52 -6.70 -7.92 -15.74
C LEU A 52 -5.56 -8.93 -15.55
N ALA A 53 -5.87 -10.22 -15.66
CA ALA A 53 -4.88 -11.29 -15.57
C ALA A 53 -3.86 -11.21 -16.72
N GLU A 54 -4.34 -10.94 -17.94
CA GLU A 54 -3.51 -10.74 -19.13
C GLU A 54 -2.58 -9.54 -18.99
N LEU A 55 -3.10 -8.38 -18.56
CA LEU A 55 -2.31 -7.19 -18.28
C LEU A 55 -1.25 -7.41 -17.20
N SER A 56 -1.51 -8.33 -16.28
CA SER A 56 -0.58 -8.69 -15.20
C SER A 56 0.39 -9.81 -15.61
N HIS A 57 0.29 -10.33 -16.84
CA HIS A 57 1.04 -11.49 -17.32
C HIS A 57 0.90 -12.73 -16.42
N LEU A 58 -0.30 -12.97 -15.88
CA LEU A 58 -0.60 -14.10 -14.99
C LEU A 58 -1.49 -15.13 -15.68
N TYR A 59 -1.04 -16.39 -15.65
CA TYR A 59 -1.90 -17.52 -16.02
C TYR A 59 -2.75 -17.96 -14.82
N ILE A 60 -4.07 -18.02 -15.00
CA ILE A 60 -5.02 -18.40 -13.95
C ILE A 60 -5.74 -19.69 -14.35
N PRO A 61 -5.64 -20.77 -13.56
CA PRO A 61 -6.39 -21.99 -13.83
C PRO A 61 -7.89 -21.79 -13.55
N ASP A 62 -8.75 -22.37 -14.39
CA ASP A 62 -10.21 -22.22 -14.33
C ASP A 62 -10.80 -22.58 -12.95
N ASP A 63 -10.22 -23.58 -12.27
CA ASP A 63 -10.67 -24.03 -10.95
C ASP A 63 -10.55 -22.94 -9.87
N LYS A 64 -9.55 -22.06 -10.00
CA LYS A 64 -9.28 -20.98 -9.02
C LYS A 64 -9.95 -19.66 -9.39
N LEU A 65 -10.42 -19.55 -10.63
CA LEU A 65 -11.05 -18.35 -11.15
C LEU A 65 -12.20 -17.82 -10.27
N PRO A 66 -13.21 -18.61 -9.85
CA PRO A 66 -14.33 -18.06 -9.09
C PRO A 66 -13.90 -17.55 -7.71
N LYS A 67 -12.92 -18.21 -7.08
CA LYS A 67 -12.39 -17.80 -5.78
C LYS A 67 -11.61 -16.49 -5.89
N LEU A 68 -10.69 -16.41 -6.85
CA LEU A 68 -9.87 -15.21 -7.06
C LEU A 68 -10.71 -14.00 -7.47
N MET A 69 -11.72 -14.22 -8.30
CA MET A 69 -12.66 -13.17 -8.69
C MET A 69 -13.35 -12.57 -7.46
N SER A 70 -13.87 -13.42 -6.55
CA SER A 70 -14.50 -12.97 -5.30
C SER A 70 -13.53 -12.24 -4.36
N GLU A 71 -12.29 -12.71 -4.25
CA GLU A 71 -11.26 -12.06 -3.41
C GLU A 71 -10.88 -10.67 -3.95
N VAL A 72 -10.70 -10.54 -5.27
CA VAL A 72 -10.39 -9.25 -5.90
C VAL A 72 -11.59 -8.30 -5.82
N GLU A 73 -12.80 -8.81 -6.00
CA GLU A 73 -14.02 -8.01 -5.82
C GLU A 73 -14.11 -7.42 -4.42
N ALA A 74 -13.79 -8.21 -3.38
CA ALA A 74 -13.77 -7.75 -1.99
C ALA A 74 -12.74 -6.63 -1.77
N ILE A 75 -11.56 -6.72 -2.40
CA ILE A 75 -10.53 -5.67 -2.33
C ILE A 75 -11.03 -4.40 -3.01
N ILE A 76 -11.61 -4.50 -4.21
CA ILE A 76 -12.15 -3.33 -4.94
C ILE A 76 -13.26 -2.66 -4.11
N GLN A 77 -14.15 -3.45 -3.51
CA GLN A 77 -15.21 -2.91 -2.67
C GLN A 77 -14.64 -2.17 -1.46
N CYS A 78 -13.60 -2.71 -0.81
CA CYS A 78 -12.88 -2.03 0.27
C CYS A 78 -12.31 -0.68 -0.19
N THR A 79 -11.71 -0.61 -1.39
CA THR A 79 -11.17 0.65 -1.90
C THR A 79 -12.23 1.71 -2.17
N ARG A 80 -13.45 1.32 -2.57
CA ARG A 80 -14.56 2.26 -2.78
C ARG A 80 -14.97 2.96 -1.49
N VAL A 81 -15.00 2.24 -0.37
CA VAL A 81 -15.26 2.81 0.96
C VAL A 81 -14.27 3.93 1.28
N ILE A 82 -13.01 3.72 0.94
CA ILE A 82 -11.94 4.69 1.16
C ILE A 82 -12.12 5.91 0.25
N GLN A 83 -12.60 5.73 -0.98
CA GLN A 83 -12.88 6.82 -1.91
C GLN A 83 -14.07 7.70 -1.49
N GLU A 84 -15.08 7.11 -0.84
CA GLU A 84 -16.23 7.85 -0.30
C GLU A 84 -15.86 8.72 0.91
N ALA A 85 -14.76 8.42 1.59
CA ALA A 85 -14.30 9.21 2.71
C ALA A 85 -13.83 10.61 2.24
N THR A 86 -14.43 11.66 2.80
CA THR A 86 -14.05 13.05 2.51
C THR A 86 -12.58 13.26 2.82
N VAL A 87 -11.77 13.50 1.79
CA VAL A 87 -10.37 13.82 1.95
C VAL A 87 -10.26 15.27 2.47
N HIS A 88 -9.55 15.48 3.58
CA HIS A 88 -9.38 16.80 4.20
C HIS A 88 -8.78 17.81 3.19
N ALA A 89 -9.11 19.10 3.31
CA ALA A 89 -8.76 20.17 2.35
C ALA A 89 -7.27 20.30 1.97
N ASN A 90 -6.36 19.61 2.65
CA ASN A 90 -4.90 19.69 2.48
C ASN A 90 -4.30 18.39 1.88
N VAL A 91 -5.03 17.66 1.03
CA VAL A 91 -4.52 16.42 0.37
C VAL A 91 -3.25 16.68 -0.45
N HIS A 92 -3.13 17.88 -1.00
CA HIS A 92 -1.98 18.28 -1.83
C HIS A 92 -0.65 18.15 -1.07
N ASP A 93 -0.67 18.33 0.26
CA ASP A 93 0.50 18.14 1.11
C ASP A 93 0.95 16.68 1.16
N VAL A 94 0.08 15.70 0.93
CA VAL A 94 0.43 14.26 1.01
C VAL A 94 1.27 13.85 -0.19
N TYR A 95 0.92 14.33 -1.39
CA TYR A 95 1.70 14.08 -2.61
C TYR A 95 3.08 14.74 -2.60
N SER A 96 3.24 15.80 -1.79
CA SER A 96 4.49 16.58 -1.68
C SER A 96 5.31 16.23 -0.43
N LYS A 97 4.75 15.47 0.52
CA LYS A 97 5.43 15.00 1.74
C LYS A 97 6.28 13.79 1.46
N ASN A 98 7.27 13.97 0.60
CA ASN A 98 8.53 13.25 0.72
C ASN A 98 8.98 13.55 2.16
N SER A 99 9.20 12.54 3.00
CA SER A 99 9.66 12.76 4.39
C SER A 99 11.04 13.43 4.49
N PHE A 100 11.60 13.86 3.37
CA PHE A 100 12.69 14.81 3.23
C PHE A 100 12.12 16.23 3.05
N GLY A 101 11.65 16.82 4.15
CA GLY A 101 10.94 18.11 4.17
C GLY A 101 11.72 19.36 3.71
N GLN A 102 12.83 19.24 2.98
CA GLN A 102 13.66 20.34 2.48
C GLN A 102 14.58 19.85 1.34
N VAL A 103 14.09 19.17 0.30
CA VAL A 103 14.93 18.90 -0.90
C VAL A 103 14.47 19.82 -2.04
N PRO A 104 15.10 21.00 -2.22
CA PRO A 104 14.65 22.04 -3.15
C PRO A 104 14.78 21.69 -4.65
N ALA A 105 15.30 20.52 -5.01
CA ALA A 105 15.29 19.98 -6.36
C ALA A 105 15.70 18.50 -6.31
N ALA A 106 15.19 17.66 -7.22
CA ALA A 106 15.72 16.30 -7.38
C ALA A 106 17.23 16.36 -7.68
N PRO A 107 18.06 15.52 -7.05
CA PRO A 107 19.50 15.53 -7.29
C PRO A 107 19.77 15.21 -8.76
N LEU A 108 20.50 16.10 -9.44
CA LEU A 108 20.93 15.87 -10.81
C LEU A 108 22.10 14.90 -10.81
N ARG A 109 22.02 13.85 -11.62
CA ARG A 109 23.12 12.91 -11.86
C ARG A 109 24.19 13.61 -12.71
N GLU A 110 25.46 13.47 -12.36
CA GLU A 110 26.58 13.96 -13.18
C GLU A 110 26.61 13.24 -14.54
N ASP A 111 26.84 14.00 -15.61
CA ASP A 111 26.89 13.47 -16.98
C ASP A 111 28.26 12.85 -17.29
N VAL A 112 28.52 11.71 -16.67
CA VAL A 112 29.76 10.94 -16.85
C VAL A 112 29.42 9.56 -17.40
N VAL A 113 30.13 9.15 -18.46
CA VAL A 113 30.06 7.79 -19.01
C VAL A 113 30.86 6.86 -18.12
N THR A 114 30.19 5.91 -17.46
CA THR A 114 30.81 5.10 -16.41
C THR A 114 31.33 3.75 -16.91
N GLU A 115 30.54 2.99 -17.67
CA GLU A 115 30.86 1.59 -18.00
C GLU A 115 30.35 1.19 -19.40
N GLY A 116 31.05 0.23 -20.02
CA GLY A 116 30.67 -0.35 -21.31
C GLY A 116 31.33 -1.71 -21.57
N ASN A 117 30.77 -2.49 -22.50
CA ASN A 117 31.34 -3.75 -22.98
C ASN A 117 31.51 -4.87 -21.92
N CYS A 118 30.56 -5.03 -21.00
CA CYS A 118 30.55 -6.09 -20.00
C CYS A 118 29.42 -7.14 -20.21
N PRO A 119 29.29 -7.74 -21.41
CA PRO A 119 28.16 -8.62 -21.71
C PRO A 119 28.11 -9.87 -20.83
N ASP A 120 29.26 -10.40 -20.42
CA ASP A 120 29.34 -11.57 -19.53
C ASP A 120 28.79 -11.28 -18.13
N GLN A 121 28.97 -10.05 -17.62
CA GLN A 121 28.45 -9.64 -16.32
C GLN A 121 26.94 -9.42 -16.38
N VAL A 122 26.45 -8.79 -17.46
CA VAL A 122 25.02 -8.56 -17.67
C VAL A 122 24.24 -9.86 -17.82
N LEU A 123 24.82 -10.86 -18.49
CA LEU A 123 24.20 -12.16 -18.74
C LEU A 123 24.45 -13.20 -17.64
N ALA A 124 25.15 -12.85 -16.56
CA ALA A 124 25.50 -13.79 -15.49
C ALA A 124 24.27 -14.40 -14.81
N ASN A 125 23.19 -13.62 -14.66
CA ASN A 125 21.93 -14.05 -14.05
C ASN A 125 20.89 -14.53 -15.06
N ALA A 126 21.22 -14.60 -16.35
CA ALA A 126 20.27 -14.99 -17.39
C ALA A 126 20.04 -16.51 -17.37
N SER A 127 18.78 -16.94 -17.28
CA SER A 127 18.42 -18.36 -17.30
C SER A 127 18.82 -19.07 -18.60
N THR A 128 18.63 -18.39 -19.74
CA THR A 128 19.01 -18.90 -21.07
C THR A 128 19.64 -17.77 -21.88
N LYS A 129 20.81 -18.02 -22.46
CA LYS A 129 21.54 -17.06 -23.30
C LYS A 129 21.96 -17.69 -24.61
N HIS A 130 21.93 -16.91 -25.68
CA HIS A 130 22.47 -17.28 -26.98
C HIS A 130 23.49 -16.24 -27.41
N GLY A 131 24.77 -16.60 -27.33
CA GLY A 131 25.86 -15.63 -27.49
C GLY A 131 25.73 -14.49 -26.49
N TYR A 132 25.66 -13.25 -26.99
CA TYR A 132 25.49 -12.03 -26.19
C TYR A 132 24.02 -11.57 -26.05
N PHE A 133 23.05 -12.45 -26.31
CA PHE A 133 21.62 -12.10 -26.28
C PHE A 133 20.86 -12.92 -25.25
N PHE A 134 19.82 -12.31 -24.68
CA PHE A 134 18.80 -13.01 -23.90
C PHE A 134 17.91 -13.80 -24.86
N GLN A 135 17.78 -15.10 -24.62
CA GLN A 135 16.93 -15.96 -25.43
C GLN A 135 15.50 -15.92 -24.88
N VAL A 136 14.55 -15.45 -25.70
CA VAL A 136 13.12 -15.41 -25.36
C VAL A 136 12.35 -16.24 -26.40
N PRO A 137 11.37 -17.06 -25.99
CA PRO A 137 10.50 -17.75 -26.93
C PRO A 137 9.77 -16.75 -27.82
N LYS A 138 9.70 -17.04 -29.11
CA LYS A 138 8.87 -16.24 -30.01
C LYS A 138 7.41 -16.51 -29.66
N VAL A 139 6.69 -15.47 -29.28
CA VAL A 139 5.23 -15.53 -29.15
C VAL A 139 4.65 -15.51 -30.57
N LEU A 140 3.93 -16.58 -30.93
CA LEU A 140 3.06 -16.59 -32.09
C LEU A 140 1.66 -16.34 -31.54
N GLU A 141 1.05 -15.23 -31.93
CA GLU A 141 -0.37 -14.97 -31.65
C GLU A 141 -1.21 -15.75 -32.68
N GLU A 142 -2.30 -16.37 -32.23
CA GLU A 142 -3.35 -16.89 -33.12
C GLU A 142 -4.36 -15.79 -33.48
#